data_AF-A0A117L2P6-F1
#
_entry.id   AF-A0A117L2P6-F1
#
_cell.length_a   1.000
_cell.length_b   1.000
_cell.length_c   1.000
_cell.angle_alpha   90.00
_cell.angle_beta   90.00
_cell.angle_gamma   90.00
#
_symmetry.space_group_name_H-M   'P 1'
#
loop_
_entity.id
_entity.type
_entity.pdbx_description
1 polymer ?
#
loop_
_entity_poly.entity_id
_entity_poly.type
_entity_poly.pdbx_seq_one_letter_code
_entity_poly.pdbx_strand_id
1 'polypeptide(L)'
;MIVTKRHAIVLKKLYEKGEEFSVKGWEDFDRETLWHLELAGLVKPVGVEMYDLTFSGSILGELLIDMIKEGVLKNPEEWDDSFRWIGSEVISMIRYSKLAQSRVRGEVTKALEERGFAKEGNLTPYAYTLDEIYHASHPRLVVNSKVAEYLRKMVEGPGESSTLPVGGDELLQLEAMRMIAFSVPRSDVYALTGLGQQIRAALRKGLVVTDELILDELILDTVAKAYEGNQLSDFERNALLERGLIDWTG
;
A
#
# COMPACT_ATOMS: atom_id res chain seq x y z
N MET A 1 -2.49 1.05 2.56
CA MET A 1 -3.24 0.09 1.72
C MET A 1 -4.22 0.87 0.90
N ILE A 2 -4.23 0.62 -0.41
CA ILE A 2 -5.07 1.29 -1.39
C ILE A 2 -5.54 0.23 -2.39
N VAL A 3 -6.84 0.20 -2.68
CA VAL A 3 -7.44 -0.67 -3.69
C VAL A 3 -8.47 0.16 -4.48
N THR A 4 -8.04 0.61 -5.65
CA THR A 4 -8.91 1.23 -6.66
C THR A 4 -9.51 0.16 -7.58
N LYS A 5 -10.35 0.58 -8.54
CA LYS A 5 -10.82 -0.29 -9.64
C LYS A 5 -9.70 -1.12 -10.28
N ARG A 6 -8.60 -0.49 -10.72
CA ARG A 6 -7.46 -1.18 -11.35
C ARG A 6 -6.90 -2.29 -10.45
N HIS A 7 -6.68 -1.96 -9.16
CA HIS A 7 -6.19 -2.91 -8.17
C HIS A 7 -7.14 -4.07 -7.94
N ALA A 8 -8.45 -3.82 -7.83
CA ALA A 8 -9.45 -4.86 -7.61
C ALA A 8 -9.56 -5.81 -8.81
N ILE A 9 -9.46 -5.32 -10.04
CA ILE A 9 -9.43 -6.16 -11.25
C ILE A 9 -8.20 -7.09 -11.22
N VAL A 10 -7.02 -6.56 -10.89
CA VAL A 10 -5.81 -7.38 -10.78
C VAL A 10 -5.98 -8.40 -9.66
N LEU A 11 -6.31 -7.97 -8.45
CA LEU A 11 -6.48 -8.84 -7.27
C LEU A 11 -7.48 -9.98 -7.54
N LYS A 12 -8.62 -9.67 -8.14
CA LYS A 12 -9.63 -10.66 -8.55
C LYS A 12 -9.03 -11.71 -9.49
N LYS A 13 -8.34 -11.27 -10.56
CA LYS A 13 -7.67 -12.18 -11.51
C LYS A 13 -6.62 -13.05 -10.84
N LEU A 14 -5.86 -12.50 -9.88
CA LEU A 14 -4.85 -13.27 -9.14
C LEU A 14 -5.51 -14.34 -8.29
N TYR A 15 -6.55 -13.98 -7.55
CA TYR A 15 -7.26 -14.91 -6.68
C TYR A 15 -7.95 -16.05 -7.46
N GLU A 16 -8.58 -15.74 -8.60
CA GLU A 16 -9.25 -16.74 -9.44
C GLU A 16 -8.29 -17.70 -10.15
N LYS A 17 -7.03 -17.31 -10.36
CA LYS A 17 -6.00 -18.15 -10.97
C LYS A 17 -5.42 -19.21 -10.03
N GLY A 18 -5.51 -19.01 -8.72
CA GLY A 18 -4.87 -19.88 -7.72
C GLY A 18 -3.41 -19.52 -7.43
N GLU A 19 -2.62 -20.51 -7.02
CA GLU A 19 -1.22 -20.33 -6.60
C GLU A 19 -0.25 -20.17 -7.80
N GLU A 20 0.79 -19.35 -7.61
CA GLU A 20 1.90 -19.12 -8.57
C GLU A 20 1.48 -18.79 -10.01
N PHE A 21 1.32 -17.51 -10.33
CA PHE A 21 0.96 -17.07 -11.67
C PHE A 21 2.12 -16.44 -12.43
N SER A 22 2.24 -16.83 -13.71
CA SER A 22 3.15 -16.16 -14.63
C SER A 22 2.53 -14.87 -15.18
N VAL A 23 3.30 -13.80 -15.17
CA VAL A 23 2.99 -12.55 -15.89
C VAL A 23 3.63 -12.52 -17.29
N LYS A 24 4.32 -13.60 -17.69
CA LYS A 24 4.98 -13.74 -18.99
C LYS A 24 3.93 -13.77 -20.10
N GLY A 25 4.05 -12.85 -21.06
CA GLY A 25 3.13 -12.74 -22.21
C GLY A 25 1.85 -11.95 -21.94
N TRP A 26 1.70 -11.31 -20.79
CA TRP A 26 0.66 -10.31 -20.60
C TRP A 26 1.18 -8.95 -21.08
N GLU A 27 1.13 -8.70 -22.39
CA GLU A 27 1.48 -7.39 -22.97
C GLU A 27 0.61 -6.25 -22.41
N ASP A 28 -0.61 -6.58 -21.93
CA ASP A 28 -1.56 -5.65 -21.30
C ASP A 28 -1.61 -5.74 -19.75
N PHE A 29 -0.67 -6.44 -19.09
CA PHE A 29 -0.71 -6.46 -17.61
C PHE A 29 -0.29 -5.12 -17.04
N ASP A 30 -1.14 -4.60 -16.18
CA ASP A 30 -0.90 -3.39 -15.41
C ASP A 30 0.16 -3.64 -14.33
N ARG A 31 1.44 -3.61 -14.75
CA ARG A 31 2.61 -3.81 -13.89
C ARG A 31 2.70 -2.78 -12.78
N GLU A 32 2.24 -1.56 -13.02
CA GLU A 32 2.18 -0.50 -12.01
C GLU A 32 1.20 -0.87 -10.90
N THR A 33 0.00 -1.34 -11.26
CA THR A 33 -0.98 -1.81 -10.28
C THR A 33 -0.48 -3.05 -9.53
N LEU A 34 0.18 -3.99 -10.20
CA LEU A 34 0.82 -5.13 -9.52
C LEU A 34 1.85 -4.66 -8.50
N TRP A 35 2.68 -3.69 -8.87
CA TRP A 35 3.67 -3.10 -8.00
C TRP A 35 3.04 -2.43 -6.77
N HIS A 36 1.92 -1.72 -6.93
CA HIS A 36 1.18 -1.16 -5.79
C HIS A 36 0.64 -2.24 -4.84
N LEU A 37 0.16 -3.36 -5.37
CA LEU A 37 -0.29 -4.50 -4.56
C LEU A 37 0.87 -5.17 -3.82
N GLU A 38 2.05 -5.26 -4.45
CA GLU A 38 3.26 -5.74 -3.81
C GLU A 38 3.71 -4.81 -2.68
N LEU A 39 3.77 -3.49 -2.93
CA LEU A 39 4.07 -2.48 -1.90
C LEU A 39 3.08 -2.51 -0.73
N ALA A 40 1.80 -2.81 -0.99
CA ALA A 40 0.79 -2.95 0.05
C ALA A 40 0.93 -4.25 0.89
N GLY A 41 1.86 -5.14 0.51
CA GLY A 41 2.06 -6.43 1.15
C GLY A 41 0.96 -7.43 0.83
N LEU A 42 0.35 -7.33 -0.35
CA LEU A 42 -0.75 -8.20 -0.79
C LEU A 42 -0.27 -9.24 -1.81
N VAL A 43 0.72 -8.91 -2.62
CA VAL A 43 1.33 -9.80 -3.63
C VAL A 43 2.83 -9.94 -3.35
N LYS A 44 3.43 -11.07 -3.71
CA LYS A 44 4.88 -11.31 -3.60
C LYS A 44 5.43 -11.95 -4.90
N PRO A 45 6.67 -11.63 -5.30
CA PRO A 45 7.36 -12.40 -6.33
C PRO A 45 7.76 -13.77 -5.78
N VAL A 46 7.59 -14.82 -6.59
CA VAL A 46 7.98 -16.22 -6.26
C VAL A 46 8.94 -16.81 -7.29
N GLY A 47 9.26 -16.08 -8.35
CA GLY A 47 10.21 -16.49 -9.38
C GLY A 47 10.34 -15.43 -10.47
N VAL A 48 11.04 -15.79 -11.56
CA VAL A 48 11.21 -14.88 -12.70
C VAL A 48 9.86 -14.68 -13.39
N GLU A 49 9.34 -13.44 -13.33
CA GLU A 49 8.01 -13.10 -13.85
C GLU A 49 6.89 -13.99 -13.26
N MET A 50 7.08 -14.46 -12.04
CA MET A 50 6.12 -15.27 -11.29
C MET A 50 5.78 -14.57 -9.98
N TYR A 51 4.50 -14.49 -9.68
CA TYR A 51 3.97 -13.85 -8.49
C TYR A 51 2.93 -14.73 -7.83
N ASP A 52 2.68 -14.46 -6.56
CA ASP A 52 1.71 -15.17 -5.74
C ASP A 52 1.05 -14.20 -4.76
N LEU A 53 -0.14 -14.56 -4.28
CA LEU A 53 -0.79 -13.80 -3.21
C LEU A 53 -0.06 -14.07 -1.89
N THR A 54 0.09 -13.02 -1.10
CA THR A 54 0.43 -13.19 0.32
C THR A 54 -0.80 -13.73 1.08
N PHE A 55 -0.62 -14.19 2.31
CA PHE A 55 -1.77 -14.58 3.15
C PHE A 55 -2.84 -13.48 3.25
N SER A 56 -2.43 -12.23 3.45
CA SER A 56 -3.34 -11.08 3.47
C SER A 56 -3.96 -10.81 2.10
N GLY A 57 -3.21 -11.00 1.02
CA GLY A 57 -3.72 -10.91 -0.35
C GLY A 57 -4.78 -11.95 -0.65
N SER A 58 -4.60 -13.20 -0.22
CA SER A 58 -5.55 -14.28 -0.41
C SER A 58 -6.87 -14.00 0.30
N ILE A 59 -6.82 -13.59 1.58
CA ILE A 59 -8.04 -13.23 2.33
C ILE A 59 -8.74 -12.01 1.71
N LEU A 60 -7.98 -11.01 1.23
CA LEU A 60 -8.57 -9.85 0.56
C LEU A 60 -9.21 -10.21 -0.78
N GLY A 61 -8.61 -11.12 -1.53
CA GLY A 61 -9.17 -11.66 -2.77
C GLY A 61 -10.46 -12.44 -2.51
N GLU A 62 -10.47 -13.28 -1.48
CA GLU A 62 -11.66 -14.00 -1.01
C GLU A 62 -12.78 -13.02 -0.62
N LEU A 63 -12.46 -12.03 0.23
CA LEU A 63 -13.38 -10.99 0.66
C LEU A 63 -14.03 -10.27 -0.54
N LEU A 64 -13.23 -9.88 -1.54
CA LEU A 64 -13.72 -9.24 -2.75
C LEU A 64 -14.71 -10.14 -3.51
N ILE A 65 -14.34 -11.41 -3.73
CA ILE A 65 -15.16 -12.38 -4.45
C ILE A 65 -16.49 -12.65 -3.72
N ASP A 66 -16.45 -12.80 -2.40
CA ASP A 66 -17.64 -13.09 -1.62
C ASP A 66 -18.60 -11.90 -1.61
N MET A 67 -18.09 -10.68 -1.46
CA MET A 67 -18.90 -9.46 -1.58
C MET A 67 -19.55 -9.31 -2.97
N ILE A 68 -18.86 -9.74 -4.04
CA ILE A 68 -19.43 -9.75 -5.40
C ILE A 68 -20.54 -10.81 -5.51
N LYS A 69 -20.28 -12.04 -5.04
CA LYS A 69 -21.24 -13.16 -5.09
C LYS A 69 -22.51 -12.85 -4.30
N GLU A 70 -22.39 -12.19 -3.16
CA GLU A 70 -23.52 -11.78 -2.32
C GLU A 70 -24.24 -10.53 -2.86
N GLY A 71 -23.76 -9.93 -3.95
CA GLY A 71 -24.36 -8.74 -4.57
C GLY A 71 -24.15 -7.45 -3.77
N VAL A 72 -23.21 -7.46 -2.81
CA VAL A 72 -22.83 -6.28 -2.02
C VAL A 72 -21.98 -5.32 -2.85
N LEU A 73 -21.10 -5.86 -3.70
CA LEU A 73 -20.33 -5.12 -4.70
C LEU A 73 -20.68 -5.60 -6.10
N LYS A 74 -20.60 -4.70 -7.08
CA LYS A 74 -20.57 -5.07 -8.50
C LYS A 74 -19.20 -5.66 -8.85
N ASN A 75 -19.09 -6.30 -10.02
CA ASN A 75 -17.80 -6.73 -10.52
C ASN A 75 -16.88 -5.51 -10.74
N PRO A 76 -15.57 -5.54 -10.42
CA PRO A 76 -14.70 -4.37 -10.52
C PRO A 76 -14.65 -3.72 -11.90
N GLU A 77 -14.85 -4.48 -12.98
CA GLU A 77 -14.93 -3.94 -14.35
C GLU A 77 -16.07 -2.92 -14.52
N GLU A 78 -17.12 -3.02 -13.71
CA GLU A 78 -18.30 -2.15 -13.74
C GLU A 78 -18.19 -0.94 -12.80
N TRP A 79 -17.10 -0.84 -12.02
CA TRP A 79 -16.91 0.29 -11.11
C TRP A 79 -16.59 1.57 -11.89
N ASP A 80 -16.90 2.71 -11.30
CA ASP A 80 -16.40 4.00 -11.81
C ASP A 80 -14.87 4.04 -11.69
N ASP A 81 -14.17 4.66 -12.63
CA ASP A 81 -12.71 4.70 -12.64
C ASP A 81 -12.13 5.47 -11.44
N SER A 82 -12.89 6.41 -10.88
CA SER A 82 -12.53 7.14 -9.66
C SER A 82 -12.87 6.39 -8.37
N PHE A 83 -13.59 5.27 -8.45
CA PHE A 83 -14.01 4.52 -7.28
C PHE A 83 -12.82 3.87 -6.56
N ARG A 84 -12.62 4.30 -5.32
CA ARG A 84 -11.67 3.73 -4.36
C ARG A 84 -12.42 2.83 -3.39
N TRP A 85 -12.29 1.52 -3.55
CA TRP A 85 -12.89 0.55 -2.63
C TRP A 85 -12.22 0.62 -1.26
N ILE A 86 -10.89 0.66 -1.24
CA ILE A 86 -10.09 0.76 -0.01
C ILE A 86 -9.10 1.91 -0.15
N GLY A 87 -9.01 2.73 0.88
CA GLY A 87 -8.00 3.79 1.04
C GLY A 87 -7.76 4.06 2.51
N SER A 88 -6.74 4.86 2.84
CA SER A 88 -6.40 5.23 4.21
C SER A 88 -7.56 5.91 4.94
N GLU A 89 -8.39 6.67 4.22
CA GLU A 89 -9.64 7.26 4.71
C GLU A 89 -10.66 6.18 5.11
N VAL A 90 -10.81 5.13 4.30
CA VAL A 90 -11.74 4.02 4.56
C VAL A 90 -11.31 3.22 5.78
N ILE A 91 -10.01 2.88 5.86
CA ILE A 91 -9.44 2.21 7.03
C ILE A 91 -9.64 3.04 8.29
N SER A 92 -9.42 4.36 8.21
CA SER A 92 -9.63 5.26 9.34
C SER A 92 -11.10 5.31 9.77
N MET A 93 -12.03 5.41 8.82
CA MET A 93 -13.48 5.38 9.11
C MET A 93 -13.89 4.09 9.82
N ILE A 94 -13.42 2.93 9.36
CA ILE A 94 -13.69 1.63 10.00
C ILE A 94 -13.16 1.62 11.43
N ARG A 95 -11.89 2.02 11.64
CA ARG A 95 -11.26 2.02 12.96
C ARG A 95 -11.95 2.96 13.95
N TYR A 96 -12.28 4.18 13.54
CA TYR A 96 -13.03 5.11 14.39
C TYR A 96 -14.42 4.56 14.75
N SER A 97 -15.06 3.88 13.80
CA SER A 97 -16.37 3.27 14.02
C SER A 97 -16.29 2.07 14.98
N LYS A 98 -15.24 1.25 14.92
CA LYS A 98 -14.97 0.19 15.92
C LYS A 98 -14.85 0.76 17.32
N LEU A 99 -14.13 1.88 17.49
CA LEU A 99 -14.02 2.58 18.79
C LEU A 99 -15.36 3.14 19.26
N ALA A 100 -16.26 3.49 18.33
CA ALA A 100 -17.61 3.97 18.62
C ALA A 100 -18.66 2.84 18.77
N GLN A 101 -18.25 1.67 19.28
CA GLN A 101 -19.12 0.49 19.44
C GLN A 101 -19.77 0.06 18.11
N SER A 102 -18.98 0.12 17.04
CA SER A 102 -19.35 -0.32 15.69
C SER A 102 -20.42 0.52 15.01
N ARG A 103 -20.78 1.67 15.58
CA ARG A 103 -21.76 2.59 15.02
C ARG A 103 -21.11 3.54 14.03
N VAL A 104 -21.74 3.70 12.87
CA VAL A 104 -21.38 4.71 11.85
C VAL A 104 -22.44 5.81 11.83
N ARG A 105 -22.04 7.06 11.55
CA ARG A 105 -22.96 8.21 11.51
C ARG A 105 -22.62 9.18 10.39
N GLY A 106 -23.63 9.91 9.91
CA GLY A 106 -23.48 11.02 8.99
C GLY A 106 -22.88 10.60 7.64
N GLU A 107 -21.92 11.38 7.15
CA GLU A 107 -21.27 11.12 5.86
C GLU A 107 -20.44 9.83 5.85
N VAL A 108 -19.92 9.40 7.02
CA VAL A 108 -19.17 8.13 7.17
C VAL A 108 -20.06 6.93 6.87
N THR A 109 -21.34 6.97 7.27
CA THR A 109 -22.30 5.89 6.99
C THR A 109 -22.43 5.66 5.49
N LYS A 110 -22.69 6.72 4.72
CA LYS A 110 -22.84 6.64 3.26
C LYS A 110 -21.58 6.11 2.60
N ALA A 111 -20.42 6.67 2.96
CA ALA A 111 -19.15 6.27 2.39
C ALA A 111 -18.80 4.79 2.64
N LEU A 112 -19.12 4.27 3.83
CA LEU A 112 -18.89 2.85 4.15
C LEU A 112 -19.97 1.92 3.58
N GLU A 113 -21.23 2.35 3.52
CA GLU A 113 -22.33 1.58 2.92
C GLU A 113 -22.11 1.36 1.42
N GLU A 114 -21.68 2.38 0.68
CA GLU A 114 -21.31 2.29 -0.74
C GLU A 114 -20.22 1.25 -1.04
N ARG A 115 -19.42 0.89 -0.03
CA ARG A 115 -18.31 -0.07 -0.11
C ARG A 115 -18.64 -1.42 0.53
N GLY A 116 -19.85 -1.58 1.08
CA GLY A 116 -20.28 -2.79 1.78
C GLY A 116 -19.72 -2.96 3.20
N PHE A 117 -19.08 -1.94 3.76
CA PHE A 117 -18.46 -1.97 5.10
C PHE A 117 -19.38 -1.49 6.22
N ALA A 118 -20.53 -0.92 5.87
CA ALA A 118 -21.58 -0.60 6.81
C ALA A 118 -22.95 -1.02 6.27
N LYS A 119 -23.90 -1.23 7.18
CA LYS A 119 -25.32 -1.46 6.90
C LYS A 119 -26.14 -1.05 8.11
N GLU A 120 -27.24 -0.33 7.89
CA GLU A 120 -28.20 0.03 8.94
C GLU A 120 -27.51 0.74 10.13
N GLY A 121 -26.55 1.62 9.85
CA GLY A 121 -25.84 2.39 10.86
C GLY A 121 -24.76 1.62 11.65
N ASN A 122 -24.43 0.39 11.26
CA ASN A 122 -23.40 -0.41 11.92
C ASN A 122 -22.37 -0.97 10.93
N LEU A 123 -21.16 -1.27 11.39
CA LEU A 123 -20.14 -1.97 10.60
C LEU A 123 -20.58 -3.41 10.26
N THR A 124 -20.32 -3.83 9.03
CA THR A 124 -20.53 -5.22 8.57
C THR A 124 -19.36 -6.12 8.96
N PRO A 125 -19.52 -7.46 8.94
CA PRO A 125 -18.40 -8.40 9.12
C PRO A 125 -17.22 -8.13 8.19
N TYR A 126 -17.48 -7.75 6.93
CA TYR A 126 -16.46 -7.39 5.95
C TYR A 126 -15.55 -6.24 6.40
N ALA A 127 -16.08 -5.27 7.16
CA ALA A 127 -15.27 -4.19 7.71
C ALA A 127 -14.27 -4.68 8.76
N TYR A 128 -14.66 -5.67 9.59
CA TYR A 128 -13.77 -6.27 10.56
C TYR A 128 -12.69 -7.11 9.87
N THR A 129 -13.08 -7.91 8.87
CA THR A 129 -12.13 -8.68 8.06
C THR A 129 -11.12 -7.75 7.38
N LEU A 130 -11.57 -6.63 6.79
CA LEU A 130 -10.65 -5.65 6.20
C LEU A 130 -9.69 -5.03 7.24
N ASP A 131 -10.18 -4.70 8.43
CA ASP A 131 -9.32 -4.19 9.51
C ASP A 131 -8.27 -5.24 9.93
N GLU A 132 -8.64 -6.51 10.02
CA GLU A 132 -7.72 -7.61 10.32
C GLU A 132 -6.68 -7.80 9.20
N ILE A 133 -7.10 -7.82 7.93
CA ILE A 133 -6.19 -7.86 6.78
C ILE A 133 -5.22 -6.68 6.82
N TYR A 134 -5.71 -5.47 7.12
CA TYR A 134 -4.84 -4.29 7.23
C TYR A 134 -3.80 -4.43 8.34
N HIS A 135 -4.11 -5.05 9.48
CA HIS A 135 -3.11 -5.25 10.53
C HIS A 135 -2.17 -6.43 10.25
N ALA A 136 -2.64 -7.45 9.52
CA ALA A 136 -1.85 -8.62 9.15
C ALA A 136 -0.95 -8.39 7.92
N SER A 137 -1.30 -7.45 7.04
CA SER A 137 -0.48 -7.13 5.87
C SER A 137 0.79 -6.40 6.28
N HIS A 138 1.89 -6.75 5.64
CA HIS A 138 3.22 -6.18 5.86
C HIS A 138 3.62 -5.39 4.60
N PRO A 139 3.30 -4.08 4.53
CA PRO A 139 3.69 -3.26 3.39
C PRO A 139 5.20 -3.20 3.27
N ARG A 140 5.70 -3.29 2.04
CA ARG A 140 7.13 -3.16 1.76
C ARG A 140 7.49 -1.70 1.61
N LEU A 141 8.57 -1.27 2.26
CA LEU A 141 9.14 0.05 2.00
C LEU A 141 10.12 -0.03 0.83
N VAL A 142 9.78 0.64 -0.28
CA VAL A 142 10.67 0.79 -1.43
C VAL A 142 10.56 2.21 -1.99
N VAL A 143 11.63 2.99 -1.89
CA VAL A 143 11.69 4.37 -2.36
C VAL A 143 12.71 4.46 -3.47
N ASN A 144 12.22 4.58 -4.70
CA ASN A 144 13.01 4.86 -5.90
C ASN A 144 13.15 6.38 -6.13
N SER A 145 13.85 6.77 -7.19
CA SER A 145 14.08 8.16 -7.57
C SER A 145 12.79 8.97 -7.70
N LYS A 146 11.76 8.42 -8.36
CA LYS A 146 10.46 9.08 -8.59
C LYS A 146 9.70 9.34 -7.29
N VAL A 147 9.59 8.33 -6.43
CA VAL A 147 8.95 8.48 -5.11
C VAL A 147 9.73 9.46 -4.22
N ALA A 148 11.07 9.41 -4.27
CA ALA A 148 11.92 10.35 -3.54
C ALA A 148 11.72 11.80 -4.02
N GLU A 149 11.66 12.02 -5.32
CA GLU A 149 11.39 13.34 -5.91
C GLU A 149 9.98 13.84 -5.54
N TYR A 150 8.99 12.95 -5.60
CA TYR A 150 7.61 13.26 -5.19
C TYR A 150 7.57 13.73 -3.74
N LEU A 151 8.15 12.96 -2.81
CA LEU A 151 8.23 13.32 -1.38
C LEU A 151 8.95 14.65 -1.12
N ARG A 152 10.00 14.97 -1.89
CA ARG A 152 10.73 16.25 -1.78
C ARG A 152 9.85 17.44 -2.16
N LYS A 153 9.02 17.28 -3.20
CA LYS A 153 8.09 18.31 -3.72
C LYS A 153 6.84 18.49 -2.87
N MET A 154 6.42 17.48 -2.12
CA MET A 154 5.27 17.60 -1.22
C MET A 154 5.43 18.74 -0.20
N VAL A 155 4.35 19.49 0.02
CA VAL A 155 4.26 20.51 1.07
C VAL A 155 4.27 19.84 2.44
N GLU A 156 4.76 20.54 3.48
CA GLU A 156 4.66 20.03 4.85
C GLU A 156 3.19 20.00 5.28
N GLY A 157 2.72 18.82 5.68
CA GLY A 157 1.33 18.60 6.06
C GLY A 157 1.04 18.87 7.54
N PRO A 158 -0.24 18.86 7.96
CA PRO A 158 -1.41 18.55 7.12
C PRO A 158 -1.64 19.60 6.03
N GLY A 159 -1.96 19.17 4.81
CA GLY A 159 -2.14 20.05 3.65
C GLY A 159 -3.33 19.62 2.79
N GLU A 160 -3.89 20.54 2.00
CA GLU A 160 -5.01 20.21 1.10
C GLU A 160 -4.55 19.24 0.01
N SER A 161 -5.34 18.20 -0.28
CA SER A 161 -5.03 17.21 -1.31
C SER A 161 -4.87 17.82 -2.71
N SER A 162 -5.50 18.97 -2.95
CA SER A 162 -5.34 19.80 -4.16
C SER A 162 -3.90 20.30 -4.38
N THR A 163 -3.08 20.37 -3.33
CA THR A 163 -1.68 20.85 -3.36
C THR A 163 -0.67 19.74 -3.58
N LEU A 164 -1.11 18.47 -3.66
CA LEU A 164 -0.23 17.35 -3.93
C LEU A 164 0.42 17.50 -5.32
N PRO A 165 1.70 17.14 -5.47
CA PRO A 165 2.35 17.16 -6.78
C PRO A 165 1.56 16.34 -7.80
N VAL A 166 1.54 16.82 -9.05
CA VAL A 166 0.94 16.08 -10.17
C VAL A 166 1.68 14.76 -10.35
N GLY A 167 0.94 13.65 -10.33
CA GLY A 167 1.47 12.29 -10.39
C GLY A 167 0.54 11.37 -9.62
N GLY A 168 -0.10 10.44 -10.32
CA GLY A 168 -1.08 9.52 -9.73
C GLY A 168 -0.39 8.32 -9.06
N ASP A 169 0.59 7.74 -9.72
CA ASP A 169 1.16 6.45 -9.29
C ASP A 169 2.09 6.59 -8.08
N GLU A 170 2.92 7.64 -7.98
CA GLU A 170 3.74 7.84 -6.79
C GLU A 170 2.89 8.07 -5.54
N LEU A 171 1.75 8.75 -5.68
CA LEU A 171 0.81 8.94 -4.56
C LEU A 171 0.19 7.61 -4.11
N LEU A 172 -0.20 6.77 -5.08
CA LEU A 172 -0.70 5.42 -4.79
C LEU A 172 0.38 4.54 -4.14
N GLN A 173 1.63 4.64 -4.58
CA GLN A 173 2.77 3.96 -3.95
C GLN A 173 2.95 4.41 -2.49
N LEU A 174 2.91 5.72 -2.22
CA LEU A 174 2.99 6.24 -0.85
C LEU A 174 1.86 5.71 0.04
N GLU A 175 0.64 5.63 -0.48
CA GLU A 175 -0.50 5.12 0.28
C GLU A 175 -0.46 3.59 0.44
N ALA A 176 0.04 2.85 -0.56
CA ALA A 176 0.31 1.42 -0.48
C ALA A 176 1.30 1.11 0.65
N MET A 177 2.43 1.84 0.68
CA MET A 177 3.47 1.77 1.72
C MET A 177 3.08 2.36 3.07
N ARG A 178 1.87 2.93 3.21
CA ARG A 178 1.37 3.62 4.42
C ARG A 178 2.24 4.81 4.84
N MET A 179 2.86 5.50 3.89
CA MET A 179 3.65 6.72 4.11
C MET A 179 2.78 7.99 4.13
N ILE A 180 1.57 7.93 3.59
CA ILE A 180 0.60 9.02 3.56
C ILE A 180 -0.78 8.51 4.01
N ALA A 181 -1.58 9.40 4.60
CA ALA A 181 -2.96 9.16 4.96
C ALA A 181 -3.84 10.37 4.61
N PHE A 182 -5.12 10.11 4.35
CA PHE A 182 -6.11 11.10 3.97
C PHE A 182 -7.20 11.30 5.03
N SER A 183 -7.77 12.50 5.07
CA SER A 183 -8.86 12.88 5.97
C SER A 183 -10.15 12.12 5.67
N VAL A 184 -10.92 11.87 6.72
CA VAL A 184 -12.25 11.25 6.61
C VAL A 184 -13.35 12.30 6.46
N PRO A 185 -14.43 12.03 5.71
CA PRO A 185 -14.60 10.92 4.77
C PRO A 185 -14.17 11.25 3.34
N ARG A 186 -13.72 12.49 3.07
CA ARG A 186 -13.63 13.05 1.71
C ARG A 186 -12.22 13.08 1.11
N SER A 187 -11.19 12.74 1.89
CA SER A 187 -9.79 12.80 1.45
C SER A 187 -9.35 14.18 0.94
N ASP A 188 -9.93 15.25 1.49
CA ASP A 188 -9.65 16.65 1.13
C ASP A 188 -8.35 17.20 1.74
N VAL A 189 -7.86 16.56 2.80
CA VAL A 189 -6.61 16.87 3.48
C VAL A 189 -5.76 15.61 3.53
N TYR A 190 -4.45 15.75 3.33
CA TYR A 190 -3.48 14.68 3.51
C TYR A 190 -2.49 14.99 4.63
N ALA A 191 -1.91 13.95 5.19
CA ALA A 191 -0.74 14.04 6.07
C ALA A 191 0.22 12.89 5.79
N LEU A 192 1.52 13.16 5.88
CA LEU A 192 2.51 12.09 5.94
C LEU A 192 2.42 11.38 7.29
N THR A 193 2.47 10.05 7.28
CA THR A 193 2.56 9.24 8.50
C THR A 193 3.95 9.39 9.13
N GLY A 194 4.15 8.85 10.33
CA GLY A 194 5.47 8.90 10.98
C GLY A 194 6.61 8.38 10.09
N LEU A 195 6.37 7.28 9.38
CA LEU A 195 7.30 6.73 8.40
C LEU A 195 7.55 7.72 7.24
N GLY A 196 6.48 8.24 6.63
CA GLY A 196 6.59 9.21 5.54
C GLY A 196 7.35 10.48 5.92
N GLN A 197 7.13 10.98 7.14
CA GLN A 197 7.82 12.14 7.69
C GLN A 197 9.33 11.87 7.86
N GLN A 198 9.70 10.70 8.42
CA GLN A 198 11.10 10.34 8.64
C GLN A 198 11.86 10.17 7.33
N ILE A 199 11.29 9.46 6.35
CA ILE A 199 11.91 9.30 5.04
C ILE A 199 12.08 10.65 4.33
N ARG A 200 11.04 11.48 4.33
CA ARG A 200 11.12 12.82 3.73
C ARG A 200 12.17 13.69 4.42
N ALA A 201 12.27 13.63 5.76
CA ALA A 201 13.30 14.35 6.50
C ALA A 201 14.71 13.85 6.13
N ALA A 202 14.92 12.55 5.99
CA ALA A 202 16.19 11.97 5.53
C ALA A 202 16.55 12.46 4.12
N LEU A 203 15.60 12.41 3.18
CA LEU A 203 15.78 12.92 1.81
C LEU A 203 16.18 14.40 1.78
N ARG A 204 15.57 15.23 2.65
CA ARG A 204 15.91 16.65 2.77
C ARG A 204 17.26 16.91 3.42
N LYS A 205 17.72 16.01 4.29
CA LYS A 205 19.04 16.07 4.95
C LYS A 205 20.19 15.55 4.09
N GLY A 206 19.91 15.08 2.88
CA GLY A 206 20.92 14.66 1.92
C GLY A 206 20.97 13.16 1.66
N LEU A 207 19.98 12.36 2.12
CA LEU A 207 19.85 10.97 1.65
C LEU A 207 19.70 10.98 0.13
N VAL A 208 20.64 10.32 -0.54
CA VAL A 208 20.66 10.16 -2.00
C VAL A 208 19.90 8.89 -2.33
N VAL A 209 18.89 9.02 -3.19
CA VAL A 209 18.14 7.92 -3.78
C VAL A 209 18.17 8.14 -5.29
N THR A 210 18.60 7.14 -6.04
CA THR A 210 18.68 7.15 -7.51
C THR A 210 18.02 5.90 -8.08
N ASP A 211 18.05 5.71 -9.39
CA ASP A 211 17.57 4.47 -10.02
C ASP A 211 18.49 3.28 -9.68
N GLU A 212 19.77 3.55 -9.41
CA GLU A 212 20.75 2.55 -8.98
C GLU A 212 20.76 2.34 -7.47
N LEU A 213 20.45 3.39 -6.69
CA LEU A 213 20.40 3.36 -5.23
C LEU A 213 18.97 3.53 -4.74
N ILE A 214 18.23 2.42 -4.75
CA ILE A 214 16.88 2.33 -4.20
C ILE A 214 16.98 2.12 -2.69
N LEU A 215 16.17 2.85 -1.93
CA LEU A 215 16.01 2.59 -0.50
C LEU A 215 14.96 1.50 -0.34
N ASP A 216 15.35 0.32 0.13
CA ASP A 216 14.45 -0.77 0.43
C ASP A 216 14.57 -1.23 1.89
N GLU A 217 13.51 -1.86 2.40
CA GLU A 217 13.41 -2.35 3.79
C GLU A 217 14.57 -3.27 4.19
N LEU A 218 14.99 -4.17 3.28
CA LEU A 218 16.09 -5.10 3.54
C LEU A 218 17.41 -4.35 3.75
N ILE A 219 17.69 -3.34 2.92
CA ILE A 219 18.87 -2.50 3.06
C ILE A 219 18.82 -1.71 4.36
N LEU A 220 17.67 -1.15 4.73
CA LEU A 220 17.51 -0.43 5.99
C LEU A 220 17.76 -1.33 7.21
N ASP A 221 17.20 -2.53 7.22
CA ASP A 221 17.44 -3.51 8.28
C ASP A 221 18.91 -3.91 8.35
N THR A 222 19.56 -4.06 7.19
CA THR A 222 20.97 -4.42 7.13
C THR A 222 21.87 -3.30 7.65
N VAL A 223 21.57 -2.04 7.30
CA VAL A 223 22.26 -0.86 7.85
C VAL A 223 22.05 -0.74 9.36
N ALA A 224 20.83 -0.97 9.85
CA ALA A 224 20.54 -0.93 11.28
C ALA A 224 21.32 -2.00 12.05
N LYS A 225 21.33 -3.24 11.56
CA LYS A 225 22.13 -4.33 12.13
C LYS A 225 23.62 -3.96 12.18
N ALA A 226 24.15 -3.42 11.08
CA ALA A 226 25.54 -2.99 11.00
C ALA A 226 25.86 -1.91 12.05
N TYR A 227 25.00 -0.89 12.15
CA TYR A 227 25.15 0.21 13.11
C TYR A 227 25.09 -0.26 14.57
N GLU A 228 24.26 -1.26 14.88
CA GLU A 228 24.17 -1.88 16.20
C GLU A 228 25.36 -2.81 16.52
N GLY A 229 26.27 -3.03 15.56
CA GLY A 229 27.39 -3.95 15.71
C GLY A 229 26.99 -5.42 15.63
N ASN A 230 25.81 -5.73 15.08
CA ASN A 230 25.38 -7.11 14.85
C ASN A 230 26.15 -7.73 13.69
N GLN A 231 26.33 -9.04 13.73
CA GLN A 231 27.02 -9.77 12.67
C GLN A 231 26.14 -9.83 11.41
N LEU A 232 26.67 -9.33 10.30
CA LEU A 232 26.02 -9.41 8.98
C LEU A 232 26.39 -10.74 8.29
N SER A 233 25.44 -11.31 7.57
CA SER A 233 25.70 -12.38 6.60
C SER A 233 26.52 -11.87 5.40
N ASP A 234 27.14 -12.79 4.65
CA ASP A 234 27.89 -12.43 3.43
C ASP A 234 27.01 -11.74 2.39
N PHE A 235 25.75 -12.16 2.28
CA PHE A 235 24.76 -11.55 1.38
C PHE A 235 24.46 -10.09 1.80
N GLU A 236 24.16 -9.88 3.09
CA GLU A 236 23.92 -8.54 3.66
C GLU A 236 25.12 -7.61 3.46
N ARG A 237 26.33 -8.10 3.72
CA ARG A 237 27.58 -7.34 3.52
C ARG A 237 27.77 -6.98 2.05
N ASN A 238 27.58 -7.92 1.13
CA ASN A 238 27.68 -7.65 -0.30
C ASN A 238 26.63 -6.64 -0.77
N ALA A 239 25.39 -6.73 -0.28
CA ALA A 239 24.34 -5.80 -0.62
C ALA A 239 24.67 -4.35 -0.21
N LEU A 240 25.31 -4.15 0.95
CA LEU A 240 25.80 -2.84 1.40
C LEU A 240 27.03 -2.37 0.60
N LEU A 241 27.98 -3.27 0.31
CA LEU A 241 29.19 -2.97 -0.47
C LEU A 241 28.86 -2.51 -1.89
N GLU A 242 27.98 -3.22 -2.59
CA GLU A 242 27.55 -2.87 -3.96
C GLU A 242 26.91 -1.49 -4.04
N ARG A 243 26.33 -1.01 -2.94
CA ARG A 243 25.69 0.30 -2.81
C ARG A 243 26.62 1.38 -2.24
N GLY A 244 27.86 1.03 -1.93
CA GLY A 244 28.85 1.95 -1.35
C GLY A 244 28.49 2.44 0.06
N LEU A 245 27.68 1.67 0.81
CA LEU A 245 27.24 2.02 2.17
C LEU A 245 28.23 1.58 3.25
N ILE A 246 29.10 0.62 2.92
CA ILE A 246 30.24 0.18 3.73
C ILE A 246 31.46 0.01 2.81
N ASP A 247 32.66 -0.07 3.40
CA ASP A 247 33.88 -0.41 2.66
C ASP A 247 34.29 -1.87 2.90
N TRP A 248 35.37 -2.31 2.24
CA TRP A 248 35.88 -3.68 2.36
C TRP A 248 36.34 -4.06 3.79
N THR A 249 36.49 -3.07 4.68
CA THR A 249 36.91 -3.25 6.07
C THR A 249 35.75 -3.39 7.05
N GLY A 250 34.53 -3.06 6.63
CA GLY A 250 33.30 -3.20 7.42
C GLY A 250 32.80 -1.87 7.93
#